data_AF-A0A970XEM6-F1
#
_entry.id   AF-A0A970XEM6-F1
#
_cell.length_a   1.000
_cell.length_b   1.000
_cell.length_c   1.000
_cell.angle_alpha   90.00
_cell.angle_beta   90.00
_cell.angle_gamma   90.00
#
_symmetry.space_group_name_H-M   'P 1'
#
loop_
_entity.id
_entity.type
_entity.pdbx_description
1 polymer ?
#
loop_
_entity_poly.entity_id
_entity_poly.type
_entity_poly.pdbx_seq_one_letter_code
_entity_poly.pdbx_strand_id
1 'polypeptide(L)' 'MNNSILTLGVDIGSTTSKCVMMRNGSELVSKQIVSAGIGTSGPDRAIGKAL' A
#
# COMPACT_ATOMS: atom_id res chain seq x y z
N MET A 1 -10.28 -1.27 -26.01
CA MET A 1 -9.26 -0.65 -25.12
C MET A 1 -9.15 -1.56 -23.91
N ASN A 2 -7.97 -2.11 -23.62
CA ASN A 2 -7.80 -2.93 -22.41
C ASN A 2 -7.60 -1.96 -21.22
N ASN A 3 -8.62 -1.82 -20.38
CA ASN A 3 -8.45 -1.10 -19.12
C ASN A 3 -7.56 -1.91 -18.18
N SER A 4 -6.48 -1.29 -17.69
CA SER A 4 -5.69 -1.85 -16.59
C SER A 4 -6.33 -1.44 -15.26
N ILE A 5 -6.57 -2.41 -14.38
CA ILE A 5 -7.06 -2.16 -13.02
C ILE A 5 -5.85 -2.08 -12.09
N LEU A 6 -5.77 -1.02 -11.28
CA LEU A 6 -4.82 -0.91 -10.19
C LEU A 6 -5.55 -1.14 -8.87
N THR A 7 -5.02 -2.05 -8.04
CA THR A 7 -5.53 -2.35 -6.71
C THR A 7 -4.45 -2.03 -5.68
N LEU A 8 -4.79 -1.23 -4.67
CA LEU A 8 -3.91 -0.97 -3.52
C LEU A 8 -4.36 -1.84 -2.33
N GLY A 9 -3.55 -2.83 -1.96
CA GLY A 9 -3.69 -3.57 -0.72
C GLY A 9 -3.01 -2.84 0.43
N VAL A 10 -3.67 -2.74 1.58
CA VAL A 10 -3.18 -2.05 2.77
C VAL A 10 -3.27 -2.98 3.98
N ASP A 11 -2.18 -3.13 4.72
CA ASP A 11 -2.07 -3.88 5.98
C ASP A 11 -1.57 -2.96 7.09
N ILE A 12 -2.47 -2.56 7.99
CA ILE A 12 -2.16 -1.67 9.12
C ILE A 12 -2.13 -2.50 10.40
N GLY A 13 -0.92 -2.75 10.90
CA GLY A 13 -0.69 -3.34 12.21
C GLY A 13 -0.48 -2.30 13.30
N SER A 14 -0.32 -2.75 14.54
CA SER A 14 0.03 -1.90 15.68
C SER A 14 1.43 -1.29 15.58
N THR A 15 2.38 -1.99 14.95
CA THR A 15 3.78 -1.58 14.85
C THR A 15 4.15 -1.00 13.48
N THR A 16 3.51 -1.48 12.40
CA THR A 16 3.90 -1.14 11.03
C THR A 16 2.67 -0.95 10.15
N SER A 17 2.84 -0.11 9.12
CA SER A 17 1.86 0.10 8.05
C SER A 17 2.49 -0.32 6.73
N LYS A 18 1.82 -1.18 5.98
CA LYS A 18 2.31 -1.74 4.72
C LYS A 18 1.31 -1.49 3.61
N CYS A 19 1.83 -1.25 2.40
CA CYS A 19 1.01 -1.05 1.20
C CYS A 19 1.63 -1.78 0.01
N VAL A 20 0.77 -2.32 -0.86
CA VAL A 20 1.15 -3.01 -2.09
C VAL A 20 0.19 -2.58 -3.19
N MET A 21 0.71 -2.05 -4.31
CA MET A 21 -0.10 -1.77 -5.50
C MET A 21 0.13 -2.85 -6.54
N MET A 22 -0.96 -3.42 -7.08
CA MET A 22 -0.93 -4.43 -8.12
C MET A 22 -1.71 -4.00 -9.36
N ARG A 23 -1.18 -4.30 -10.55
CA ARG A 23 -1.89 -4.17 -11.82
C ARG A 23 -2.49 -5.51 -12.19
N ASN A 24 -3.78 -5.49 -12.53
CA ASN A 24 -4.55 -6.64 -13.01
C ASN A 24 -4.44 -7.89 -12.09
N GLY A 25 -4.27 -7.67 -10.79
CA GLY A 25 -4.22 -8.74 -9.79
C GLY A 25 -2.97 -9.62 -9.80
N SER A 26 -1.96 -9.33 -10.62
CA SER A 26 -0.76 -10.18 -10.73
C SER A 26 0.57 -9.42 -10.77
N GLU A 27 0.62 -8.23 -11.35
CA GLU A 27 1.86 -7.46 -11.49
C GLU A 27 2.03 -6.53 -10.29
N LEU A 28 3.14 -6.66 -9.56
CA LEU A 28 3.48 -5.74 -8.47
C LEU A 28 4.04 -4.42 -9.04
N VAL A 29 3.34 -3.32 -8.78
CA VAL A 29 3.70 -1.98 -9.29
C VAL A 29 4.43 -1.15 -8.23
N SER A 30 4.06 -1.31 -6.96
CA SER A 30 4.66 -0.57 -5.84
C SER A 30 4.52 -1.36 -4.54
N LYS A 31 5.47 -1.19 -3.61
CA LYS A 31 5.38 -1.73 -2.25
C LYS A 31 6.01 -0.76 -1.26
N GLN A 32 5.41 -0.63 -0.09
CA GLN A 32 5.96 0.19 0.99
C GLN A 32 5.73 -0.41 2.36
N ILE A 33 6.69 -0.14 3.26
CA ILE A 33 6.63 -0.48 4.68
C ILE A 33 7.08 0.74 5.47
N VAL A 34 6.29 1.12 6.47
CA VAL A 34 6.61 2.18 7.42
C VAL A 34 6.57 1.60 8.83
N SER A 35 7.63 1.84 9.61
CA SER A 35 7.73 1.45 11.03
C SER A 35 6.91 2.38 11.93
N ALA A 36 5.61 2.44 11.67
CA ALA A 36 4.62 3.16 12.46
C ALA A 36 3.25 2.53 12.15
N GLY A 37 2.49 2.18 13.19
CA GLY A 37 1.23 1.46 13.06
C GLY A 37 -0.01 2.33 13.25
N ILE A 38 -1.12 1.67 13.59
CA ILE A 38 -2.40 2.33 13.91
C ILE A 38 -2.24 3.41 14.98
N GLY A 39 -2.99 4.52 14.84
CA GLY A 39 -2.96 5.65 15.78
C GLY A 39 -1.74 6.57 15.63
N THR A 40 -0.90 6.35 14.63
CA THR A 40 0.24 7.20 14.27
C THR A 40 0.10 7.75 12.86
N SER A 41 1.08 8.52 12.36
CA SER A 41 1.15 8.92 10.94
C SER A 41 1.56 7.79 9.99
N GLY A 42 1.73 6.56 10.48
CA GLY A 42 2.14 5.39 9.72
C GLY A 42 1.27 5.08 8.50
N PRO A 43 -0.07 4.96 8.65
CA PRO A 43 -0.97 4.63 7.54
C PRO A 43 -0.88 5.63 6.39
N ASP A 44 -0.98 6.93 6.69
CA ASP A 44 -0.92 7.99 5.67
C ASP A 44 0.41 7.99 4.93
N ARG A 45 1.52 7.79 5.67
CA ARG A 45 2.86 7.69 5.07
C ARG A 45 3.03 6.44 4.22
N ALA A 46 2.43 5.31 4.60
CA ALA A 46 2.53 4.07 3.83
C ALA A 46 1.76 4.20 2.50
N ILE A 47 0.55 4.76 2.54
CA ILE A 47 -0.28 5.00 1.36
C ILE A 47 0.37 6.05 0.45
N GLY A 48 0.77 7.20 0.98
CA GLY A 48 1.35 8.29 0.18
C GLY A 48 2.69 7.96 -0.46
N LYS A 49 3.42 6.97 0.06
CA LYS A 49 4.64 6.46 -0.58
C LYS A 49 4.37 5.35 -1.60
N ALA A 50 3.19 4.75 -1.59
CA ALA A 50 2.80 3.63 -2.45
C ALA A 50 2.02 4.09 -3.70
N LEU A 51 1.30 5.21 -3.59
CA LEU A 51 0.71 5.98 -4.70
C LEU A 51 1.78 6.79 -5.44
#